data_AF-A0A967ZYL9-F1
#
_entry.id   AF-A0A967ZYL9-F1
#
_cell.length_a   1.000
_cell.length_b   1.000
_cell.length_c   1.000
_cell.angle_alpha   90.00
_cell.angle_beta   90.00
_cell.angle_gamma   90.00
#
_symmetry.space_group_name_H-M   'P 1'
#
loop_
_entity.id
_entity.type
_entity.pdbx_description
1 polymer ?
#
loop_
_entity_poly.entity_id
_entity_poly.type
_entity_poly.pdbx_seq_one_letter_code
_entity_poly.pdbx_strand_id
1 'polypeptide(L)'
;MNSKLSTNRRDFLTIATWTIGGLISAVLGIPAIAYIIGPALRRNKTESWTRLGPTSKVELGTPTLFKVKVERQTGWIVDSEEISVYVLTDNGSDYIAMSNICTHLGCRA
;
A
#
# COMPACT_ATOMS: atom_id res chain seq x y z
N MET A 1 10.23 -41.57 -8.95
CA MET A 1 9.93 -41.08 -10.31
C MET A 1 9.97 -42.27 -11.26
N ASN A 2 8.90 -43.08 -11.31
CA ASN A 2 8.87 -44.31 -12.12
C ASN A 2 7.80 -44.18 -13.20
N SER A 3 8.23 -43.84 -14.40
CA SER A 3 7.41 -43.84 -15.62
C SER A 3 7.27 -45.26 -16.16
N LYS A 4 6.16 -45.93 -15.84
CA LYS A 4 5.69 -47.09 -16.60
C LYS A 4 4.61 -46.60 -17.56
N LEU A 5 4.96 -46.44 -18.84
CA LEU A 5 4.07 -46.02 -19.93
C LEU A 5 3.08 -47.14 -20.30
N SER A 6 2.20 -47.53 -19.37
CA SER A 6 0.94 -48.19 -19.68
C SER A 6 -0.17 -47.35 -19.07
N THR A 7 -0.45 -46.21 -19.71
CA THR A 7 -1.41 -45.23 -19.21
C THR A 7 -2.79 -45.88 -19.14
N ASN A 8 -3.25 -46.19 -17.93
CA ASN A 8 -4.62 -46.61 -17.71
C ASN A 8 -5.53 -45.43 -18.10
N ARG A 9 -6.66 -45.69 -18.77
CA ARG A 9 -7.61 -44.64 -19.19
C ARG A 9 -8.00 -43.73 -18.02
N ARG A 10 -8.09 -44.31 -16.81
CA ARG A 10 -8.38 -43.56 -15.58
C ARG A 10 -7.26 -42.59 -15.22
N ASP A 11 -6.01 -43.03 -15.24
CA ASP A 11 -4.86 -42.18 -14.90
C ASP A 11 -4.69 -41.04 -15.91
N PHE A 12 -4.92 -41.31 -17.20
CA PHE A 12 -4.93 -40.27 -18.24
C PHE A 12 -5.98 -39.19 -17.93
N LEU A 13 -7.22 -39.61 -17.66
CA LEU A 13 -8.31 -38.69 -17.34
C LEU A 13 -8.03 -37.90 -16.06
N THR A 14 -7.52 -38.55 -15.02
CA THR A 14 -7.16 -37.88 -13.77
C THR A 14 -6.10 -36.80 -14.01
N ILE A 15 -5.01 -37.12 -14.71
CA ILE A 15 -3.96 -36.15 -15.01
C ILE A 15 -4.54 -35.00 -15.84
N ALA A 16 -5.32 -35.28 -16.87
CA ALA A 16 -5.94 -34.25 -17.72
C ALA A 16 -6.87 -33.32 -16.92
N THR A 17 -7.68 -33.85 -16.01
CA THR A 17 -8.58 -33.03 -15.17
C THR A 17 -7.79 -32.15 -14.22
N TRP A 18 -6.75 -32.67 -13.57
CA TRP A 18 -5.91 -31.87 -12.67
C TRP A 18 -5.11 -30.81 -13.42
N THR A 19 -4.59 -31.11 -14.62
CA THR A 19 -3.84 -30.13 -15.41
C THR A 19 -4.75 -29.01 -15.89
N ILE A 20 -5.93 -29.32 -16.45
CA ILE A 20 -6.89 -28.32 -16.91
C ILE A 20 -7.41 -27.50 -15.72
N GLY A 21 -7.84 -28.15 -14.65
CA GLY A 21 -8.33 -27.47 -13.44
C GLY A 21 -7.25 -26.60 -12.79
N GLY A 22 -6.01 -27.08 -12.75
CA GLY A 22 -4.85 -26.34 -12.25
C GLY A 22 -4.54 -25.11 -13.10
N LEU A 23 -4.57 -25.24 -14.43
CA LEU A 23 -4.36 -24.12 -15.35
C LEU A 23 -5.43 -23.04 -15.20
N ILE A 24 -6.71 -23.43 -15.16
CA ILE A 24 -7.82 -22.48 -14.96
C ILE A 24 -7.66 -21.77 -13.61
N SER A 25 -7.36 -22.52 -12.56
CA SER A 25 -7.16 -21.98 -11.22
C SER A 25 -5.95 -21.03 -11.14
N ALA A 26 -4.87 -21.31 -11.87
CA ALA A 26 -3.72 -20.43 -11.92
C ALA A 26 -4.03 -19.13 -12.68
N VAL A 27 -4.70 -19.23 -13.84
CA VAL A 27 -5.07 -18.07 -14.67
C VAL A 27 -5.97 -17.09 -13.90
N LEU A 28 -6.88 -17.60 -13.07
CA LEU A 28 -7.80 -16.76 -12.29
C LEU A 28 -7.25 -16.41 -10.90
N GLY A 29 -6.63 -17.38 -10.22
CA GLY A 29 -6.21 -17.25 -8.84
C GLY A 29 -4.98 -16.36 -8.66
N ILE A 30 -3.99 -16.47 -9.55
CA ILE A 30 -2.77 -15.64 -9.46
C ILE A 30 -3.09 -14.14 -9.55
N PRO A 31 -3.84 -13.63 -10.56
CA PRO A 31 -4.14 -12.21 -10.61
C PRO A 31 -5.05 -11.77 -9.45
N ALA A 32 -5.97 -12.62 -8.98
CA ALA A 32 -6.80 -12.29 -7.81
C ALA A 32 -5.96 -12.09 -6.54
N ILE A 33 -5.03 -13.01 -6.27
CA ILE A 33 -4.10 -12.90 -5.12
C ILE A 33 -3.19 -11.67 -5.29
N ALA A 34 -2.65 -11.46 -6.49
CA ALA A 34 -1.79 -10.31 -6.78
C ALA A 34 -2.53 -8.98 -6.63
N TYR A 35 -3.81 -8.91 -6.97
CA TYR A 35 -4.63 -7.72 -6.78
C TYR A 35 -4.84 -7.38 -5.30
N ILE A 36 -5.08 -8.39 -4.46
CA ILE A 36 -5.29 -8.21 -3.02
C ILE A 36 -3.99 -7.82 -2.31
N ILE A 37 -2.88 -8.52 -2.61
CA ILE A 37 -1.60 -8.32 -1.91
C ILE A 37 -0.80 -7.17 -2.51
N GLY A 38 -1.00 -6.87 -3.79
CA GLY A 38 -0.28 -5.86 -4.56
C GLY A 38 -0.14 -4.51 -3.85
N PRO A 39 -1.21 -3.91 -3.31
CA PRO A 39 -1.16 -2.63 -2.60
C PRO A 39 -0.19 -2.63 -1.41
N ALA A 40 -0.12 -3.71 -0.64
CA ALA A 40 0.77 -3.82 0.51
C ALA A 40 2.25 -3.92 0.08
N LEU A 41 2.53 -4.47 -1.10
CA LEU A 41 3.88 -4.60 -1.65
C LEU A 41 4.33 -3.38 -2.48
N ARG A 42 3.41 -2.46 -2.81
CA ARG A 42 3.75 -1.23 -3.53
C ARG A 42 4.56 -0.32 -2.62
N ARG A 43 5.86 -0.15 -2.94
CA ARG A 43 6.65 0.93 -2.36
C ARG A 43 6.17 2.27 -2.92
N ASN A 44 5.83 3.22 -2.05
CA ASN A 44 5.54 4.60 -2.44
C ASN A 44 6.80 5.20 -3.06
N LYS A 45 6.91 5.20 -4.40
CA LYS A 45 8.09 5.67 -5.13
C LYS A 45 8.11 7.18 -5.39
N THR A 46 7.11 7.91 -4.91
CA THR A 46 7.00 9.36 -5.15
C THR A 46 7.23 10.08 -3.83
N GLU A 47 8.49 10.38 -3.53
CA GLU A 47 8.85 11.37 -2.51
C GLU A 47 8.49 12.77 -3.05
N SER A 48 7.21 13.14 -2.94
CA SER A 48 6.74 14.49 -3.25
C SER A 48 6.82 15.35 -1.99
N TRP A 49 7.76 16.30 -1.96
CA TRP A 49 7.83 17.29 -0.89
C TRP A 49 6.68 18.30 -1.02
N THR A 50 5.96 18.55 0.08
CA THR A 50 4.86 19.51 0.12
C THR A 50 5.09 20.53 1.22
N ARG A 51 4.86 21.81 0.92
CA ARG A 51 5.00 22.90 1.88
C ARG A 51 3.84 22.87 2.88
N LEU A 52 4.16 22.68 4.17
CA LEU A 52 3.16 22.65 5.25
C LEU A 52 2.71 24.04 5.70
N GLY A 53 3.64 25.00 5.74
CA GLY A 53 3.36 26.36 6.21
C GLY A 53 4.61 27.07 6.76
N PRO A 54 4.46 28.29 7.29
CA PRO A 54 5.55 29.02 7.94
C PRO A 54 5.86 28.42 9.31
N THR A 55 7.15 28.39 9.66
CA THR A 55 7.65 27.89 10.95
C THR A 55 7.21 28.73 12.14
N SER A 56 6.90 30.02 11.94
CA SER A 56 6.41 30.93 12.98
C SER A 56 5.05 30.54 13.59
N LYS A 57 4.33 29.60 12.98
CA LYS A 57 3.07 29.06 13.52
C LYS A 57 3.26 27.88 14.47
N VAL A 58 4.47 27.33 14.56
CA VAL A 58 4.75 26.20 15.46
C VAL A 58 5.06 26.76 16.85
N GLU A 59 4.27 26.38 17.84
CA GLU A 59 4.50 26.75 19.23
C GLU A 59 5.64 25.92 19.84
N LEU A 60 6.45 26.56 20.70
CA LEU A 60 7.52 25.88 21.42
C LEU A 60 6.94 24.89 22.43
N GLY A 61 7.39 23.64 22.37
CA GLY A 61 6.98 22.58 23.30
C GLY A 61 5.56 22.04 23.11
N THR A 62 4.78 22.59 22.17
CA THR A 62 3.40 22.13 21.87
C THR A 62 3.29 21.61 20.44
N PRO A 63 2.91 20.33 20.23
CA PRO A 63 2.68 19.79 18.89
C PRO A 63 1.57 20.56 18.18
N THR A 64 1.93 21.19 17.05
CA THR A 64 0.99 21.99 16.25
C THR A 64 0.49 21.17 15.07
N LEU A 65 -0.83 21.10 14.88
CA LEU A 65 -1.46 20.36 13.78
C LEU A 65 -1.51 21.20 12.49
N PHE A 66 -0.94 20.67 11.41
CA PHE A 66 -1.06 21.23 10.06
C PHE A 66 -1.93 20.34 9.19
N LYS A 67 -2.86 20.95 8.46
CA LYS A 67 -3.69 20.29 7.45
C LYS A 67 -3.26 20.74 6.06
N VAL A 68 -2.95 19.79 5.20
CA VAL A 68 -2.48 20.06 3.84
C VAL A 68 -3.28 19.23 2.87
N LYS A 69 -3.79 19.89 1.82
CA LYS A 69 -4.42 19.21 0.69
C LYS A 69 -3.32 18.80 -0.29
N VAL A 70 -3.17 17.50 -0.49
CA VAL A 70 -2.25 16.94 -1.46
C VAL A 70 -3.06 16.46 -2.65
N GLU A 71 -2.81 17.07 -3.81
CA GLU A 71 -3.43 16.63 -5.05
C GLU A 71 -2.64 15.45 -5.63
N ARG A 72 -3.34 14.34 -5.88
CA ARG A 72 -2.80 13.13 -6.50
C ARG A 72 -3.47 12.96 -7.85
N GLN A 73 -2.71 13.23 -8.91
CA GLN A 73 -3.16 12.99 -10.27
C GLN A 73 -2.90 11.55 -10.68
N THR A 74 -3.97 10.80 -11.00
CA THR A 74 -3.88 9.45 -11.56
C THR A 74 -4.45 9.46 -12.98
N GLY A 75 -3.57 9.66 -13.96
CA GLY A 75 -3.97 9.84 -15.35
C GLY A 75 -4.76 11.14 -15.55
N TRP A 76 -6.07 11.00 -15.78
CA TRP A 76 -6.99 12.12 -16.02
C TRP A 76 -7.83 12.50 -14.79
N ILE A 77 -7.72 11.73 -13.70
CA ILE A 77 -8.44 11.96 -12.45
C ILE A 77 -7.50 12.71 -11.50
N VAL A 78 -7.98 13.82 -10.94
CA VAL A 78 -7.32 14.55 -9.86
C VAL A 78 -8.07 14.22 -8.57
N ASP A 79 -7.41 13.54 -7.65
CA ASP A 79 -7.92 13.29 -6.32
C ASP A 79 -7.26 14.27 -5.33
N SER A 80 -8.03 14.80 -4.38
CA SER A 80 -7.54 15.74 -3.38
C SER A 80 -7.64 15.09 -2.01
N GLU A 81 -6.51 14.67 -1.46
CA GLU A 81 -6.44 14.05 -0.14
C GLU A 81 -6.02 15.10 0.89
N GLU A 82 -6.81 15.28 1.95
CA GLU A 82 -6.41 16.12 3.08
C GLU A 82 -5.59 15.29 4.08
N ILE A 83 -4.31 15.59 4.18
CA ILE A 83 -3.36 14.94 5.09
C ILE A 83 -3.13 15.87 6.29
N SER A 84 -3.06 15.30 7.48
CA SER A 84 -2.77 16.02 8.72
C SER A 84 -1.45 15.54 9.33
N VAL A 85 -0.60 16.49 9.75
CA VAL A 85 0.74 16.24 10.28
C VAL A 85 0.94 17.09 11.53
N TYR A 86 1.48 16.50 12.59
CA TYR A 86 1.90 17.23 13.78
C TYR A 86 3.36 17.67 13.63
N VAL A 87 3.64 18.93 13.95
CA VAL A 87 5.00 19.46 13.99
C VAL A 87 5.31 19.93 15.40
N LEU A 88 6.42 19.47 15.95
CA LEU A 88 6.93 19.87 17.27
C LEU A 88 8.31 20.50 17.11
N THR A 89 8.59 21.51 17.92
CA THR A 89 9.92 22.10 18.06
C THR A 89 10.19 22.43 19.54
N ASP A 90 11.37 22.06 20.02
CA ASP A 90 11.78 22.32 21.41
C ASP A 90 12.55 23.64 21.55
N ASN A 91 13.20 24.10 20.47
CA ASN A 91 14.13 25.23 20.47
C ASN A 91 13.86 26.27 19.37
N GLY A 92 12.89 26.02 18.49
CA GLY A 92 12.55 26.91 17.36
C GLY A 92 13.47 26.78 16.14
N SER A 93 14.50 25.93 16.21
CA SER A 93 15.43 25.64 15.09
C SER A 93 15.27 24.22 14.55
N ASP A 94 14.97 23.26 15.42
CA ASP A 94 14.79 21.85 15.06
C ASP A 94 13.32 21.47 15.06
N TYR A 95 12.86 20.84 13.98
CA TYR A 95 11.45 20.50 13.77
C TYR A 95 11.30 18.98 13.59
N ILE A 96 10.40 18.40 14.38
CA ILE A 96 10.02 16.99 14.28
C ILE A 96 8.63 16.94 13.67
N ALA A 97 8.51 16.33 12.49
CA ALA A 97 7.24 16.08 11.82
C ALA A 97 6.76 14.65 12.07
N MET A 98 5.53 14.51 12.57
CA MET A 98 4.92 13.25 12.96
C MET A 98 3.59 13.02 12.23
N SER A 99 3.33 11.77 11.88
CA SER A 99 2.03 11.35 11.35
C SER A 99 0.94 11.50 12.41
N ASN A 100 -0.27 11.92 12.03
CA ASN A 100 -1.43 11.90 12.92
C ASN A 100 -2.08 10.51 13.07
N ILE A 101 -1.49 9.47 12.46
CA ILE A 101 -1.96 8.09 12.50
C ILE A 101 -1.32 7.36 13.68
N CYS A 102 -2.14 6.91 14.63
CA CYS A 102 -1.69 6.14 15.79
C CYS A 102 -1.13 4.77 15.37
N THR A 103 0.05 4.41 15.89
CA THR A 103 0.70 3.12 15.61
C THR A 103 -0.02 1.92 16.22
N HIS A 104 -0.97 2.13 17.14
CA HIS A 104 -1.73 1.06 17.77
C HIS A 104 -2.73 0.42 16.81
N LEU A 105 -3.68 1.22 16.30
CA LEU A 105 -4.78 0.76 15.44
C LEU A 105 -5.01 1.63 14.21
N GLY A 106 -4.19 2.65 13.97
CA GLY A 106 -4.33 3.52 12.80
C GLY A 106 -5.39 4.62 12.94
N CYS A 107 -5.88 4.89 14.15
CA CYS A 107 -6.80 6.00 14.39
C CYS A 107 -6.14 7.35 14.06
N ARG A 108 -6.93 8.30 13.57
CA ARG A 108 -6.49 9.68 13.29
C ARG A 108 -6.92 10.59 14.44
N ALA A 109 -5.95 11.31 15.00
CA ALA A 109 -6.18 12.39 15.96
C ALA A 109 -6.35 13.74 15.26
#